data_AF-A0A959PXJ1-F1
#
_entry.id   AF-A0A959PXJ1-F1
#
_cell.length_a   1.000
_cell.length_b   1.000
_cell.length_c   1.000
_cell.angle_alpha   90.00
_cell.angle_beta   90.00
_cell.angle_gamma   90.00
#
_symmetry.space_group_name_H-M   'P 1'
#
loop_
_entity.id
_entity.type
_entity.pdbx_description
1 polymer ?
#
loop_
_entity_poly.entity_id
_entity_poly.type
_entity_poly.pdbx_seq_one_letter_code
_entity_poly.pdbx_strand_id
1 'polypeptide(L)'
;MQRIIKFFLTILITHCVFQLMAQDPLRFSKDIEEMKSEKLKSTDGLIIFTGSSSIRMWKDVAERFPDYNIVNRGFGGSQMSDLLYFLDDIVIRSKPCQV
;
A
#
# COMPACT_ATOMS: atom_id res chain seq x y z
N MET A 1 28.23 35.14 8.52
CA MET A 1 28.24 33.94 7.66
C MET A 1 28.01 32.63 8.40
N GLN A 2 28.78 32.29 9.45
CA GLN A 2 28.66 30.98 10.13
C GLN A 2 27.27 30.67 10.73
N ARG A 3 26.56 31.66 11.29
CA ARG A 3 25.20 31.47 11.83
C ARG A 3 24.15 31.13 10.75
N ILE A 4 24.30 31.72 9.56
CA ILE A 4 23.41 31.48 8.42
C ILE A 4 23.64 30.07 7.86
N ILE A 5 24.91 29.66 7.73
CA ILE A 5 25.27 28.30 7.28
C ILE A 5 24.72 27.25 8.26
N LYS A 6 24.87 27.46 9.57
CA LYS A 6 24.31 26.56 10.59
C LYS A 6 22.78 26.45 10.50
N PHE A 7 22.09 27.56 10.26
CA PHE A 7 20.63 27.56 10.10
C PHE A 7 20.18 26.71 8.91
N PHE A 8 20.79 26.91 7.73
CA PHE A 8 20.49 26.10 6.54
C PHE A 8 20.88 24.63 6.71
N LEU A 9 22.01 24.36 7.38
CA LEU A 9 22.45 23.00 7.68
C LEU A 9 21.45 22.29 8.61
N THR A 10 20.93 22.99 9.63
CA THR A 10 19.90 22.44 10.52
C THR A 10 18.60 22.13 9.75
N ILE A 11 18.16 23.02 8.86
CA ILE A 11 16.98 22.77 8.01
C ILE A 11 17.20 21.56 7.09
N LEU A 12 18.40 21.45 6.50
CA LEU A 12 18.73 20.31 5.63
C LEU A 12 18.72 18.99 6.40
N ILE A 13 19.28 18.98 7.62
CA ILE A 13 19.31 17.80 8.48
C ILE A 13 17.89 17.41 8.91
N THR A 14 17.05 18.35 9.36
CA THR A 14 15.67 18.04 9.76
C THR A 14 14.83 17.55 8.58
N HIS A 15 15.02 18.09 7.38
CA HIS A 15 14.34 17.64 6.18
C HIS A 15 14.75 16.21 5.77
N CYS A 16 16.04 15.88 5.91
CA CYS A 16 16.57 14.54 5.65
C CYS A 16 15.99 13.50 6.61
N VAL A 17 15.87 13.82 7.90
CA VAL A 17 15.26 12.92 8.90
C VAL A 17 13.77 12.68 8.62
N PHE A 18 13.03 13.69 8.17
CA PHE A 18 11.62 13.54 7.77
C PHE A 18 11.43 12.60 6.58
N GLN A 19 12.34 12.61 5.61
CA GLN A 19 12.29 11.72 4.44
C GLN A 19 12.51 10.24 4.81
N LEU A 20 13.32 9.94 5.83
CA LEU A 20 13.57 8.57 6.28
C LEU A 20 12.31 7.90 6.84
N MET A 21 11.50 8.63 7.59
CA MET A 21 10.25 8.11 8.17
C MET A 21 9.16 7.88 7.10
N ALA A 22 9.22 8.59 5.98
CA ALA A 22 8.26 8.42 4.88
C ALA A 22 8.46 7.11 4.09
N GLN A 23 9.62 6.46 4.20
CA GLN A 23 9.94 5.21 3.49
C GLN A 23 9.76 3.96 4.37
N ASP A 24 9.40 4.09 5.65
CA ASP A 24 9.08 2.96 6.49
C ASP A 24 7.78 2.29 5.99
N PRO A 25 7.80 1.01 5.55
CA PRO A 25 6.60 0.33 5.08
C PRO A 25 5.53 0.21 6.17
N LEU A 26 5.92 0.20 7.46
CA LEU A 26 4.99 0.09 8.58
C LEU A 26 3.99 1.26 8.66
N ARG A 27 4.22 2.36 7.95
CA ARG A 27 3.23 3.45 7.79
C ARG A 27 1.90 2.98 7.20
N PHE A 28 1.87 1.85 6.48
CA PHE A 28 0.66 1.25 5.91
C PHE A 28 0.03 0.15 6.77
N SER A 29 0.63 -0.20 7.91
CA SER A 29 0.19 -1.36 8.72
C SER A 29 -1.31 -1.32 9.02
N LYS A 30 -1.87 -0.13 9.28
CA LYS A 30 -3.31 0.03 9.52
C LYS A 30 -4.16 -0.40 8.32
N ASP A 31 -3.81 0.04 7.13
CA ASP A 31 -4.53 -0.31 5.89
C ASP A 31 -4.41 -1.83 5.63
N ILE A 32 -3.25 -2.41 5.90
CA ILE A 32 -3.00 -3.85 5.71
C ILE A 32 -3.78 -4.69 6.73
N GLU A 33 -3.83 -4.29 7.99
CA GLU A 33 -4.64 -4.99 9.00
C GLU A 33 -6.14 -4.90 8.69
N GLU A 34 -6.63 -3.76 8.21
CA GLU A 34 -8.02 -3.63 7.74
C GLU A 34 -8.31 -4.61 6.60
N MET A 35 -7.42 -4.68 5.59
CA MET A 35 -7.52 -5.63 4.49
C MET A 35 -7.50 -7.09 4.99
N LYS A 36 -6.60 -7.45 5.91
CA LYS A 36 -6.54 -8.81 6.48
C LYS A 36 -7.81 -9.19 7.22
N SER A 37 -8.47 -8.23 7.87
CA SER A 37 -9.72 -8.45 8.59
C SER A 37 -10.94 -8.57 7.67
N GLU A 38 -10.84 -8.12 6.42
CA GLU A 38 -11.91 -8.21 5.43
C GLU A 38 -12.21 -9.66 5.07
N LYS A 39 -13.48 -10.07 5.22
CA LYS A 39 -13.92 -11.42 4.85
C LYS A 39 -14.04 -11.55 3.34
N LEU A 40 -13.26 -12.46 2.78
CA LEU A 40 -13.41 -12.89 1.38
C LEU A 40 -14.70 -13.72 1.22
N LYS A 41 -15.42 -13.50 0.12
CA LYS A 41 -16.62 -14.29 -0.22
C LYS A 41 -16.26 -15.76 -0.48
N SER A 42 -15.19 -15.99 -1.23
CA SER A 42 -14.60 -17.29 -1.52
C SER A 42 -13.14 -17.09 -1.96
N THR A 43 -12.30 -18.12 -1.85
CA THR A 43 -10.97 -18.14 -2.50
C THR A 43 -11.03 -18.73 -3.91
N ASP A 44 -12.12 -19.39 -4.29
CA ASP A 44 -12.29 -19.94 -5.63
C ASP A 44 -12.44 -18.82 -6.65
N GLY A 45 -11.64 -18.90 -7.72
CA GLY A 45 -11.62 -17.89 -8.78
C GLY A 45 -11.28 -16.48 -8.31
N LEU A 46 -10.62 -16.33 -7.15
CA LEU A 46 -10.30 -15.04 -6.56
C LEU A 46 -9.27 -14.30 -7.39
N ILE A 47 -9.60 -13.06 -7.77
CA ILE A 47 -8.73 -12.12 -8.47
C ILE A 47 -8.44 -10.94 -7.53
N ILE A 48 -7.17 -10.63 -7.33
CA ILE A 48 -6.74 -9.52 -6.47
C ILE A 48 -6.20 -8.38 -7.32
N PHE A 49 -6.86 -7.22 -7.28
CA PHE A 49 -6.30 -5.99 -7.83
C PHE A 49 -5.48 -5.29 -6.76
N THR A 50 -4.17 -5.17 -6.95
CA THR A 50 -3.29 -4.45 -6.01
C THR A 50 -2.44 -3.40 -6.71
N GLY A 51 -1.94 -2.43 -5.94
CA GLY A 51 -1.17 -1.29 -6.41
C GLY A 51 -1.37 -0.06 -5.53
N SER A 52 -0.93 1.09 -6.03
CA SER A 52 -0.98 2.34 -5.28
C SER A 52 -2.32 3.08 -5.48
N SER A 53 -2.30 4.41 -5.61
CA SER A 53 -3.52 5.23 -5.70
C SER A 53 -4.41 4.87 -6.88
N SER A 54 -3.83 4.59 -8.06
CA SER A 54 -4.61 4.28 -9.26
C SER A 54 -5.49 3.03 -9.08
N ILE A 55 -4.97 2.01 -8.41
CA ILE A 55 -5.73 0.78 -8.14
C ILE A 55 -6.63 0.95 -6.93
N ARG A 56 -6.14 1.54 -5.83
CA ARG A 56 -6.95 1.84 -4.63
C ARG A 56 -8.24 2.59 -4.95
N MET A 57 -8.22 3.45 -5.97
CA MET A 57 -9.39 4.26 -6.34
C MET A 57 -10.46 3.49 -7.12
N TRP A 58 -10.19 2.27 -7.60
CA TRP A 58 -11.17 1.42 -8.27
C TRP A 58 -12.10 0.71 -7.27
N LYS A 59 -12.85 1.48 -6.49
CA LYS A 59 -13.71 0.97 -5.40
C LYS A 59 -14.87 0.10 -5.89
N ASP A 60 -15.29 0.32 -7.11
CA ASP A 60 -16.43 -0.31 -7.81
C ASP A 60 -15.99 -1.44 -8.76
N VAL A 61 -14.73 -1.88 -8.71
CA VAL A 61 -14.20 -2.88 -9.65
C VAL A 61 -14.99 -4.19 -9.62
N ALA A 62 -15.41 -4.65 -8.43
CA ALA A 62 -16.23 -5.85 -8.30
C ALA A 62 -17.64 -5.66 -8.89
N GLU A 63 -18.18 -4.43 -8.85
CA GLU A 63 -19.49 -4.10 -9.43
C GLU A 63 -19.44 -4.05 -10.96
N ARG A 64 -18.29 -3.62 -11.52
CA ARG A 64 -18.06 -3.59 -12.97
C ARG A 64 -17.85 -4.98 -13.59
N PHE A 65 -17.48 -5.97 -12.78
CA PHE A 65 -17.18 -7.33 -13.22
C PHE A 65 -17.93 -8.35 -12.32
N PRO A 66 -19.28 -8.36 -12.35
CA PRO A 66 -20.09 -9.10 -11.38
C PRO A 66 -19.93 -10.63 -11.45
N ASP A 67 -19.48 -11.16 -12.60
CA ASP A 67 -19.25 -12.59 -12.81
C ASP A 67 -17.91 -13.08 -12.25
N TYR A 68 -17.07 -12.15 -11.75
CA TYR A 68 -15.73 -12.45 -11.24
C TYR A 68 -15.65 -12.18 -9.73
N ASN A 69 -14.96 -13.08 -9.02
CA ASN A 69 -14.66 -12.91 -7.60
C ASN A 69 -13.46 -11.98 -7.44
N ILE A 70 -13.70 -10.66 -7.47
CA ILE A 70 -12.66 -9.64 -7.43
C ILE A 70 -12.62 -8.93 -6.06
N VAL A 71 -11.40 -8.72 -5.55
CA VAL A 71 -11.15 -7.87 -4.39
C VAL A 71 -10.08 -6.82 -4.72
N ASN A 72 -10.34 -5.57 -4.33
CA ASN A 72 -9.37 -4.48 -4.44
C ASN A 72 -8.53 -4.41 -3.16
N ARG A 73 -7.23 -4.67 -3.29
CA ARG A 73 -6.22 -4.57 -2.24
C ARG A 73 -5.19 -3.47 -2.53
N GLY A 74 -5.61 -2.39 -3.18
CA GLY A 74 -4.77 -1.23 -3.44
C GLY A 74 -4.65 -0.32 -2.21
N PHE A 75 -3.43 0.11 -1.86
CA PHE A 75 -3.16 1.01 -0.73
C PHE A 75 -2.32 2.19 -1.21
N GLY A 76 -2.83 3.41 -0.96
CA GLY A 76 -2.43 4.61 -1.71
C GLY A 76 -1.11 5.22 -1.22
N GLY A 77 -0.34 5.79 -2.15
CA GLY A 77 0.99 6.35 -1.83
C GLY A 77 2.09 5.29 -1.65
N SER A 78 1.76 4.02 -1.91
CA SER A 78 2.71 2.91 -1.90
C SER A 78 3.59 2.90 -3.14
N GLN A 79 4.77 2.33 -2.97
CA GLN A 79 5.69 1.93 -4.03
C GLN A 79 5.73 0.40 -4.11
N MET A 80 6.39 -0.13 -5.16
CA MET A 80 6.57 -1.57 -5.33
C MET A 80 7.25 -2.23 -4.12
N SER A 81 8.19 -1.55 -3.47
CA SER A 81 8.86 -2.04 -2.26
C SER A 81 7.90 -2.22 -1.08
N ASP A 82 6.92 -1.33 -0.93
CA ASP A 82 5.91 -1.44 0.12
C ASP A 82 4.97 -2.63 -0.16
N LEU A 83 4.57 -2.83 -1.42
CA LEU A 83 3.78 -4.00 -1.84
C LEU A 83 4.55 -5.30 -1.61
N LEU A 84 5.85 -5.32 -1.94
CA LEU A 84 6.69 -6.49 -1.72
C LEU A 84 6.84 -6.82 -0.24
N TYR A 85 6.94 -5.81 0.63
CA TYR A 85 7.02 -6.00 2.08
C TYR A 85 5.76 -6.68 2.63
N PHE A 86 4.57 -6.30 2.15
CA PHE A 86 3.28 -6.87 2.59
C PHE A 86 2.73 -7.96 1.65
N LEU A 87 3.55 -8.51 0.76
CA LEU A 87 3.08 -9.39 -0.32
C LEU A 87 2.32 -10.62 0.21
N ASP A 88 2.78 -11.21 1.32
CA ASP A 88 2.11 -12.36 1.92
C ASP A 88 0.71 -12.01 2.42
N ASP A 89 0.58 -10.89 3.12
CA ASP A 89 -0.66 -10.44 3.73
C ASP A 89 -1.68 -9.95 2.70
N ILE A 90 -1.23 -9.32 1.62
CA ILE A 90 -2.09 -8.70 0.60
C ILE A 90 -2.51 -9.71 -0.47
N VAL A 91 -1.61 -10.62 -0.86
CA VAL A 91 -1.78 -11.47 -2.04
C VAL A 91 -1.67 -12.96 -1.71
N ILE A 92 -0.52 -13.41 -1.21
CA ILE A 92 -0.17 -14.84 -1.23
C ILE A 92 -1.08 -15.67 -0.31
N ARG A 93 -1.37 -15.17 0.90
CA ARG A 93 -2.20 -15.89 1.88
C ARG A 93 -3.60 -16.21 1.36
N SER A 94 -4.15 -15.34 0.51
CA SER A 94 -5.48 -15.50 -0.07
C SER A 94 -5.52 -16.47 -1.26
N LYS A 95 -4.36 -16.93 -1.74
CA LYS A 95 -4.22 -17.90 -2.85
C LYS A 95 -5.08 -17.53 -4.08
N PRO A 96 -4.95 -16.30 -4.61
CA PRO A 96 -5.72 -15.89 -5.77
C PRO A 96 -5.37 -16.74 -6.99
N CYS A 97 -6.31 -16.89 -7.92
CA CYS A 97 -6.02 -17.46 -9.24
C CYS A 97 -5.33 -16.46 -10.17
N GLN A 98 -5.47 -15.16 -9.90
CA GLN A 98 -4.89 -14.07 -10.69
C GLN A 98 -4.64 -12.81 -9.84
N VAL A 99 -3.60 -12.06 -10.20
CA VAL A 99 -3.24 -10.74 -9.63
C VAL A 99 -3.11 -9.74 -10.77
#